data_AF-A0A496ZD00-F1
#
_entry.id   AF-A0A496ZD00-F1
#
_cell.length_a   1.000
_cell.length_b   1.000
_cell.length_c   1.000
_cell.angle_alpha   90.00
_cell.angle_beta   90.00
_cell.angle_gamma   90.00
#
_symmetry.space_group_name_H-M   'P 1'
#
loop_
_entity.id
_entity.type
_entity.pdbx_description
1 polymer ?
#
loop_
_entity_poly.entity_id
_entity_poly.type
_entity_poly.pdbx_seq_one_letter_code
_entity_poly.pdbx_strand_id
1 'polypeptide(L)'
;MKKQSLLISSAIIGIAVIFATTGIYAGTEVPDEIKMDNPAYEKHKKSIVIFTHKKHSEEYAKASPDLYKKKCGECHHDKDNKPLENLKAGDDVQSCIECHKKPSEVPKKLKQEWKAKKVKRDEQKKIKREYHAEALHENCRNCHKVYNKKNKTKAAPTTCAKCHPKKKK
;
A
#
# COMPACT_ATOMS: atom_id res chain seq x y z
N MET A 1 -33.54 -16.75 68.98
CA MET A 1 -34.36 -15.50 68.99
C MET A 1 -33.54 -14.46 69.74
N LYS A 2 -33.16 -13.25 69.30
CA LYS A 2 -33.35 -12.38 68.11
C LYS A 2 -32.00 -11.62 68.02
N LYS A 3 -31.30 -11.65 66.88
CA LYS A 3 -31.31 -10.58 65.86
C LYS A 3 -31.24 -9.18 66.47
N GLN A 4 -30.10 -8.49 66.30
CA GLN A 4 -30.02 -7.16 65.66
C GLN A 4 -28.62 -6.56 65.79
N SER A 5 -28.11 -6.06 64.66
CA SER A 5 -26.97 -5.14 64.51
C SER A 5 -25.62 -5.63 65.03
N LEU A 6 -24.59 -5.89 64.23
CA LEU A 6 -24.21 -5.22 63.00
C LEU A 6 -23.65 -6.27 62.03
N LEU A 7 -24.38 -6.47 60.95
CA LEU A 7 -23.80 -6.81 59.67
C LEU A 7 -22.99 -5.60 59.19
N ILE A 8 -22.00 -5.89 58.34
CA ILE A 8 -21.20 -4.98 57.51
C ILE A 8 -19.82 -4.68 58.11
N SER A 9 -18.79 -5.04 57.34
CA SER A 9 -17.36 -4.76 57.53
C SER A 9 -16.54 -5.89 58.15
N SER A 10 -16.31 -6.96 57.38
CA SER A 10 -14.95 -7.47 57.12
C SER A 10 -15.01 -8.81 56.39
N ALA A 11 -15.33 -8.78 55.10
CA ALA A 11 -15.15 -9.92 54.21
C ALA A 11 -14.98 -9.37 52.78
N ILE A 12 -13.74 -9.04 52.41
CA ILE A 12 -13.13 -9.16 51.06
C ILE A 12 -11.62 -8.99 51.32
N ILE A 13 -10.94 -10.07 51.68
CA ILE A 13 -9.51 -10.25 51.41
C ILE A 13 -9.47 -11.50 50.55
N GLY A 14 -9.42 -11.30 49.24
CA GLY A 14 -9.49 -12.38 48.28
C GLY A 14 -9.13 -11.89 46.88
N ILE A 15 -7.87 -12.12 46.52
CA ILE A 15 -7.40 -12.52 45.19
C ILE A 15 -7.93 -11.69 44.00
N ALA A 16 -7.04 -10.91 43.38
CA ALA A 16 -6.74 -10.98 41.94
C ALA A 16 -6.00 -9.72 41.49
N VAL A 17 -4.66 -9.75 41.52
CA VAL A 17 -3.85 -8.91 40.63
C VAL A 17 -3.16 -9.85 39.66
N ILE A 18 -3.96 -10.43 38.76
CA ILE A 18 -3.49 -10.89 37.45
C ILE A 18 -4.08 -9.88 36.48
N PHE A 19 -3.47 -8.70 36.41
CA PHE A 19 -3.72 -7.83 35.27
C PHE A 19 -2.98 -8.44 34.10
N ALA A 20 -3.78 -8.96 33.18
CA ALA A 20 -3.37 -9.52 31.93
C ALA A 20 -2.36 -8.60 31.24
N THR A 21 -1.17 -9.13 30.97
CA THR A 21 -0.36 -8.63 29.86
C THR A 21 -1.06 -9.06 28.57
N THR A 22 -2.20 -8.44 28.25
CA THR A 22 -2.61 -8.35 26.85
C THR A 22 -1.59 -7.44 26.21
N GLY A 23 -0.54 -8.04 25.63
CA GLY A 23 0.31 -7.33 24.69
C GLY A 23 -0.61 -6.64 23.70
N ILE A 24 -0.58 -5.31 23.72
CA ILE A 24 -1.26 -4.48 22.74
C ILE A 24 -0.57 -4.80 21.41
N TYR A 25 -1.11 -5.77 20.68
CA TYR A 25 -0.81 -5.92 19.27
C TYR A 25 -1.58 -4.79 18.58
N ALA A 26 -1.01 -3.59 18.60
CA ALA A 26 -1.46 -2.48 17.76
C ALA A 26 -1.04 -2.79 16.32
N GLY A 27 -1.68 -3.79 15.71
CA GLY A 27 -1.68 -3.93 14.27
C GLY A 27 -2.76 -3.00 13.72
N THR A 28 -2.42 -2.14 12.77
CA THR A 28 -3.44 -1.37 12.03
C THR A 28 -4.29 -2.33 11.19
N GLU A 29 -5.60 -2.08 11.07
CA GLU A 29 -6.43 -2.88 10.17
C GLU A 29 -5.90 -2.75 8.73
N VAL A 30 -5.67 -3.88 8.07
CA VAL A 30 -5.23 -3.90 6.66
C VAL A 30 -6.46 -3.72 5.77
N PRO A 31 -6.57 -2.60 5.03
CA PRO A 31 -7.76 -2.34 4.24
C PRO A 31 -7.89 -3.33 3.07
N ASP A 32 -9.11 -3.82 2.85
CA ASP A 32 -9.40 -4.68 1.70
C ASP A 32 -9.29 -3.91 0.37
N GLU A 33 -9.74 -2.65 0.39
CA GLU A 33 -9.65 -1.70 -0.71
C GLU A 33 -9.04 -0.37 -0.25
N ILE A 34 -8.17 0.18 -1.09
CA ILE A 34 -7.52 1.47 -0.86
C ILE A 34 -7.94 2.42 -1.96
N LYS A 35 -8.60 3.52 -1.58
CA LYS A 35 -8.82 4.65 -2.47
C LYS A 35 -7.49 5.38 -2.63
N MET A 36 -6.90 5.34 -3.84
CA MET A 36 -5.62 6.00 -4.16
C MET A 36 -5.77 7.52 -4.31
N ASP A 37 -6.46 8.16 -3.35
CA ASP A 37 -6.66 9.60 -3.26
C ASP A 37 -5.65 10.15 -2.27
N ASN A 38 -4.69 10.92 -2.78
CA ASN A 38 -3.61 11.46 -1.97
C ASN A 38 -3.74 12.99 -1.91
N PRO A 39 -3.79 13.60 -0.71
CA PRO A 39 -4.01 15.03 -0.55
C PRO A 39 -2.88 15.90 -1.10
N ALA A 40 -1.69 15.33 -1.36
CA ALA A 40 -0.61 16.05 -2.03
C ALA A 40 -0.98 16.45 -3.48
N TYR A 41 -2.02 15.85 -4.06
CA TYR A 41 -2.53 16.22 -5.38
C TYR A 41 -3.59 17.31 -5.25
N GLU A 42 -3.25 18.55 -5.62
CA GLU A 42 -4.23 19.65 -5.71
C GLU A 42 -5.38 19.33 -6.67
N LYS A 43 -5.05 18.66 -7.79
CA LYS A 43 -6.04 18.26 -8.80
C LYS A 43 -5.65 16.96 -9.49
N HIS A 44 -6.57 16.02 -9.51
CA HIS A 44 -6.43 14.77 -10.25
C HIS A 44 -6.78 14.94 -11.73
N LYS A 45 -5.87 14.54 -12.63
CA LYS A 45 -6.10 14.54 -14.10
C LYS A 45 -6.96 13.37 -14.57
N LYS A 46 -7.12 12.35 -13.74
CA LYS A 46 -7.87 11.12 -13.99
C LYS A 46 -8.77 10.81 -12.79
N SER A 47 -9.69 9.88 -12.95
CA SER A 47 -10.44 9.35 -11.81
C SER A 47 -9.51 8.65 -10.83
N ILE A 48 -9.94 8.63 -9.57
CA ILE A 48 -9.22 7.94 -8.50
C ILE A 48 -9.29 6.43 -8.75
N VAL A 49 -8.15 5.77 -8.57
CA VAL A 49 -8.07 4.30 -8.63
C VAL A 49 -8.54 3.75 -7.29
N ILE A 50 -9.44 2.76 -7.34
CA ILE A 50 -9.74 1.90 -6.20
C ILE A 50 -8.85 0.67 -6.33
N PHE A 51 -7.90 0.54 -5.42
CA PHE A 51 -6.96 -0.57 -5.40
C PHE A 51 -7.47 -1.66 -4.47
N THR A 52 -7.73 -2.85 -5.01
CA THR A 52 -8.16 -4.02 -4.21
C THR A 52 -6.95 -4.66 -3.53
N HIS A 53 -6.49 -4.08 -2.43
CA HIS A 53 -5.30 -4.50 -1.71
C HIS A 53 -5.37 -5.99 -1.31
N LYS A 54 -6.49 -6.45 -0.73
CA LYS A 54 -6.71 -7.86 -0.36
C LYS A 54 -6.48 -8.83 -1.53
N LYS A 55 -7.01 -8.51 -2.70
CA LYS A 55 -6.83 -9.36 -3.90
C LYS A 55 -5.36 -9.49 -4.28
N HIS A 56 -4.57 -8.43 -4.12
CA HIS A 56 -3.14 -8.48 -4.45
C HIS A 56 -2.34 -9.21 -3.36
N SER A 57 -2.64 -8.96 -2.09
CA SER A 57 -1.92 -9.57 -0.96
C SER A 57 -2.26 -11.05 -0.76
N GLU A 58 -3.45 -11.49 -1.18
CA GLU A 58 -3.94 -12.85 -0.94
C GLU A 58 -4.21 -13.60 -2.25
N GLU A 59 -5.27 -13.23 -2.97
CA GLU A 59 -5.79 -14.01 -4.10
C GLU A 59 -4.77 -14.15 -5.24
N TYR A 60 -4.23 -13.03 -5.72
CA TYR A 60 -3.27 -12.97 -6.82
C TYR A 60 -1.88 -13.44 -6.38
N ALA A 61 -1.50 -13.20 -5.13
CA ALA A 61 -0.29 -13.77 -4.56
C ALA A 61 -0.32 -15.30 -4.56
N LYS A 62 -1.46 -15.89 -4.18
CA LYS A 62 -1.68 -17.34 -4.23
C LYS A 62 -1.77 -17.88 -5.65
N ALA A 63 -2.42 -17.15 -6.56
CA ALA A 63 -2.61 -17.58 -7.95
C ALA A 63 -1.38 -17.39 -8.84
N SER A 64 -0.43 -16.54 -8.44
CA SER A 64 0.79 -16.24 -9.21
C SER A 64 2.01 -16.13 -8.30
N PRO A 65 2.35 -17.19 -7.54
CA PRO A 65 3.41 -17.13 -6.52
C PRO A 65 4.78 -16.75 -7.09
N ASP A 66 5.02 -16.99 -8.39
CA ASP A 66 6.24 -16.60 -9.06
C ASP A 66 6.40 -15.09 -9.26
N LEU A 67 5.28 -14.34 -9.27
CA LEU A 67 5.26 -12.88 -9.32
C LEU A 67 5.21 -12.25 -7.92
N TYR A 68 4.98 -13.05 -6.88
CA TYR A 68 4.85 -12.62 -5.49
C TYR A 68 5.88 -13.27 -4.55
N LYS A 69 7.10 -13.52 -5.07
CA LYS A 69 8.18 -14.21 -4.34
C LYS A 69 8.59 -13.46 -3.08
N LYS A 70 8.55 -12.12 -3.12
CA LYS A 70 8.89 -11.22 -2.01
C LYS A 70 7.69 -10.89 -1.13
N LYS A 71 6.54 -11.54 -1.34
CA LYS A 71 5.31 -11.36 -0.55
C LYS A 71 4.90 -9.88 -0.51
N CYS A 72 4.71 -9.31 0.69
CA CYS A 72 4.40 -7.89 0.88
C CYS A 72 5.50 -6.97 0.29
N GLY A 73 6.74 -7.46 0.26
CA GLY A 73 7.90 -6.79 -0.29
C GLY A 73 7.91 -6.61 -1.82
N GLU A 74 6.96 -7.19 -2.55
CA GLU A 74 6.80 -6.86 -3.98
C GLU A 74 6.33 -5.42 -4.20
N CYS A 75 5.62 -4.86 -3.23
CA CYS A 75 5.12 -3.48 -3.28
C CYS A 75 5.77 -2.60 -2.20
N HIS A 76 5.95 -3.13 -0.98
CA HIS A 76 6.54 -2.40 0.12
C HIS A 76 8.06 -2.54 0.08
N HIS A 77 8.75 -1.43 -0.13
CA HIS A 77 10.20 -1.40 -0.20
C HIS A 77 10.77 -0.27 0.65
N ASP A 78 12.04 -0.38 1.01
CA ASP A 78 12.77 0.69 1.68
C ASP A 78 13.20 1.79 0.70
N LYS A 79 13.87 2.82 1.22
CA LYS A 79 14.42 3.94 0.43
C LYS A 79 15.40 3.53 -0.67
N ASP A 80 16.03 2.37 -0.55
CA ASP A 80 17.02 1.82 -1.48
C ASP A 80 16.37 0.85 -2.48
N ASN A 81 15.03 0.79 -2.51
CA ASN A 81 14.24 -0.11 -3.34
C ASN A 81 14.51 -1.60 -3.01
N LYS A 82 14.87 -1.90 -1.76
CA LYS A 82 14.93 -3.27 -1.25
C LYS A 82 13.56 -3.68 -0.71
N PRO A 83 13.06 -4.86 -1.05
CA PRO A 83 11.81 -5.39 -0.52
C PRO A 83 11.81 -5.42 1.01
N LEU A 84 10.68 -5.08 1.64
CA LEU A 84 10.47 -5.32 3.07
C LEU A 84 10.07 -6.79 3.28
N GLU A 85 11.06 -7.66 3.50
CA GLU A 85 10.86 -9.13 3.52
C GLU A 85 10.13 -9.64 4.78
N ASN A 86 10.21 -8.90 5.88
CA ASN A 86 9.67 -9.30 7.18
C ASN A 86 8.35 -8.59 7.53
N LEU A 87 7.77 -7.85 6.58
CA LEU A 87 6.52 -7.12 6.78
C LEU A 87 5.33 -8.09 6.96
N LYS A 88 4.54 -7.89 8.01
CA LYS A 88 3.35 -8.66 8.35
C LYS A 88 2.10 -7.80 8.20
N ALA A 89 0.95 -8.47 8.08
CA ALA A 89 -0.33 -7.79 8.08
C ALA A 89 -0.51 -7.01 9.40
N GLY A 90 -0.83 -5.72 9.27
CA GLY A 90 -1.03 -4.79 10.37
C GLY A 90 0.23 -4.10 10.87
N ASP A 91 1.41 -4.44 10.35
CA ASP A 91 2.60 -3.63 10.57
C ASP A 91 2.43 -2.25 9.90
N ASP A 92 2.95 -1.21 10.54
CA ASP A 92 2.93 0.14 9.98
C ASP A 92 3.75 0.22 8.69
N VAL A 93 3.19 0.92 7.70
CA VAL A 93 3.81 1.15 6.39
C VAL A 93 3.75 2.62 6.01
N GLN A 94 4.77 3.08 5.31
CA GLN A 94 4.84 4.46 4.81
C GLN A 94 4.09 4.62 3.49
N SER A 95 3.52 5.81 3.27
CA SER A 95 2.91 6.15 1.98
C SER A 95 3.99 6.41 0.93
N CYS A 96 3.78 5.96 -0.30
CA CYS A 96 4.73 6.13 -1.40
C CYS A 96 5.15 7.60 -1.61
N ILE A 97 4.23 8.55 -1.37
CA ILE A 97 4.46 10.00 -1.56
C ILE A 97 5.53 10.55 -0.61
N GLU A 98 5.79 9.90 0.52
CA GLU A 98 6.80 10.36 1.51
C GLU A 98 8.20 10.41 0.90
N CYS A 99 8.52 9.44 0.03
CA CYS A 99 9.77 9.37 -0.71
C CYS A 99 9.62 9.86 -2.16
N HIS A 100 8.50 9.58 -2.82
CA HIS A 100 8.24 9.96 -4.22
C HIS A 100 7.52 11.31 -4.31
N LYS A 101 8.14 12.36 -3.76
CA LYS A 101 7.48 13.61 -3.32
C LYS A 101 6.75 14.44 -4.37
N LYS A 102 6.96 14.24 -5.67
CA LYS A 102 6.30 15.04 -6.72
C LYS A 102 4.94 14.42 -7.08
N PRO A 103 3.80 15.05 -6.72
CA PRO A 103 2.46 14.49 -6.91
C PRO A 103 1.97 14.68 -8.36
N SER A 104 2.71 14.14 -9.32
CA SER A 104 2.38 14.22 -10.75
C SER A 104 3.09 13.13 -11.55
N GLU A 105 2.78 13.03 -12.84
CA GLU A 105 3.67 12.38 -13.80
C GLU A 105 4.79 13.35 -14.21
N VAL A 106 5.91 12.83 -14.72
CA VAL A 106 6.94 13.70 -15.29
C VAL A 106 6.32 14.55 -16.43
N PRO A 107 6.44 15.89 -16.38
CA PRO A 107 5.86 16.78 -17.37
C PRO A 107 6.31 16.43 -18.80
N LYS A 108 5.38 16.56 -19.76
CA LYS A 108 5.67 16.30 -21.18
C LYS A 108 6.85 17.15 -21.69
N LYS A 109 6.91 18.42 -21.28
CA LYS A 109 8.01 19.35 -21.63
C LYS A 109 9.37 18.81 -21.17
N LEU A 110 9.46 18.34 -19.92
CA LEU A 110 10.69 17.74 -19.40
C LEU A 110 11.07 16.46 -20.16
N LYS A 111 10.10 15.60 -20.50
CA LYS A 111 10.35 14.42 -21.37
C LYS A 111 10.88 14.81 -22.76
N GLN A 112 10.40 15.92 -23.33
CA GLN A 112 10.89 16.45 -24.61
C GLN A 112 12.31 17.01 -24.48
N GLU A 113 12.60 17.75 -23.42
CA GLU A 113 13.95 18.27 -23.13
C GLU A 113 14.96 17.14 -22.97
N TRP A 114 14.60 16.05 -22.27
CA TRP A 114 15.46 14.87 -22.16
C TRP A 114 15.80 14.25 -23.51
N LYS A 115 14.81 14.20 -24.42
CA LYS A 115 15.01 13.69 -25.78
C LYS A 115 15.96 14.60 -26.56
N ALA A 116 15.76 15.91 -26.49
CA ALA A 116 16.60 16.90 -27.17
C ALA A 116 18.06 16.85 -26.66
N LYS A 117 18.23 16.78 -25.34
CA LYS A 117 19.55 16.72 -24.68
C LYS A 117 20.15 15.31 -24.62
N LYS A 118 19.49 14.30 -25.20
CA LYS A 118 19.91 12.89 -25.16
C LYS A 118 20.26 12.40 -23.74
N VAL A 119 19.50 12.84 -22.73
CA VAL A 119 19.69 12.48 -21.32
C VAL A 119 19.71 10.96 -21.18
N LYS A 120 20.72 10.42 -20.49
CA LYS A 120 20.92 8.97 -20.35
C LYS A 120 19.72 8.32 -19.66
N ARG A 121 19.40 7.08 -20.03
CA ARG A 121 18.23 6.36 -19.49
C ARG A 121 18.25 6.24 -17.96
N ASP A 122 19.41 6.03 -17.36
CA ASP A 122 19.49 5.88 -15.91
C ASP A 122 19.29 7.20 -15.17
N GLU A 123 19.70 8.31 -15.77
CA GLU A 123 19.39 9.65 -15.26
C GLU A 123 17.88 9.94 -15.36
N GLN A 124 17.25 9.60 -16.49
CA GLN A 124 15.79 9.70 -16.63
C GLN A 124 15.06 8.87 -15.55
N LYS A 125 15.54 7.65 -15.25
CA LYS A 125 14.97 6.79 -14.20
C LYS A 125 15.10 7.43 -12.83
N LYS A 126 16.28 7.98 -12.48
CA LYS A 126 16.48 8.69 -11.21
C LYS A 126 15.47 9.82 -11.04
N ILE A 127 15.31 10.66 -12.07
CA ILE A 127 14.37 11.79 -12.01
C ILE A 127 12.92 11.28 -11.94
N LYS A 128 12.55 10.26 -12.73
CA LYS A 128 11.19 9.68 -12.70
C LYS A 128 10.80 9.17 -11.32
N ARG A 129 11.72 8.58 -10.56
CA ARG A 129 11.43 8.09 -9.21
C ARG A 129 11.04 9.22 -8.25
N GLU A 130 11.36 10.47 -8.53
CA GLU A 130 10.87 11.56 -7.68
C GLU A 130 9.35 11.79 -7.83
N TYR A 131 8.75 11.27 -8.90
CA TYR A 131 7.35 11.47 -9.26
C TYR A 131 6.48 10.31 -8.79
N HIS A 132 5.58 10.58 -7.85
CA HIS A 132 4.67 9.61 -7.26
C HIS A 132 3.88 8.81 -8.30
N ALA A 133 3.34 9.47 -9.32
CA ALA A 133 2.55 8.78 -10.34
C ALA A 133 3.41 7.86 -11.22
N GLU A 134 4.69 8.21 -11.47
CA GLU A 134 5.58 7.32 -12.21
C GLU A 134 5.95 6.09 -11.36
N ALA A 135 6.20 6.27 -10.05
CA ALA A 135 6.46 5.16 -9.13
C ALA A 135 5.27 4.17 -9.07
N LEU A 136 4.04 4.68 -8.90
CA LEU A 136 2.82 3.86 -8.93
C LEU A 136 2.64 3.15 -10.28
N HIS A 137 2.78 3.87 -11.39
CA HIS A 137 2.62 3.27 -12.72
C HIS A 137 3.69 2.22 -13.02
N GLU A 138 4.92 2.42 -12.57
CA GLU A 138 6.00 1.45 -12.72
C GLU A 138 5.69 0.19 -11.91
N ASN A 139 5.33 0.33 -10.64
CA ASN A 139 5.00 -0.78 -9.75
C ASN A 139 3.81 -1.61 -10.29
N CYS A 140 2.67 -0.95 -10.55
CA CYS A 140 1.45 -1.66 -10.93
C CYS A 140 1.50 -2.19 -12.37
N ARG A 141 1.83 -1.33 -13.35
CA ARG A 141 1.68 -1.69 -14.77
C ARG A 141 2.74 -2.67 -15.22
N ASN A 142 3.94 -2.67 -14.63
CA ASN A 142 4.98 -3.61 -15.03
C ASN A 142 4.64 -5.03 -14.59
N CYS A 143 4.22 -5.23 -13.34
CA CYS A 143 3.75 -6.55 -12.87
C CYS A 143 2.59 -7.06 -13.75
N HIS A 144 1.60 -6.21 -14.04
CA HIS A 144 0.50 -6.57 -14.93
C HIS A 144 0.94 -6.95 -16.35
N LYS A 145 1.94 -6.26 -16.92
CA LYS A 145 2.51 -6.63 -18.22
C LYS A 145 3.23 -7.97 -18.18
N VAL A 146 3.98 -8.25 -17.11
CA VAL A 146 4.67 -9.53 -16.91
C VAL A 146 3.64 -10.66 -16.81
N TYR A 147 2.62 -10.51 -15.98
CA TYR A 147 1.51 -11.47 -15.86
C TYR A 147 0.84 -11.73 -17.21
N ASN A 148 0.45 -10.66 -17.92
CA ASN A 148 -0.22 -10.77 -19.22
C ASN A 148 0.67 -11.46 -20.27
N LYS A 149 1.96 -11.12 -20.31
CA LYS A 149 2.92 -11.74 -21.24
C LYS A 149 3.10 -13.23 -20.94
N LYS A 150 3.29 -13.59 -19.67
CA LYS A 150 3.50 -14.98 -19.23
C LYS A 150 2.28 -15.85 -19.55
N ASN A 151 1.08 -15.34 -19.24
CA ASN A 151 -0.17 -16.08 -19.37
C ASN A 151 -0.91 -15.84 -20.69
N LYS A 152 -0.28 -15.14 -21.66
CA LYS A 152 -0.86 -14.79 -22.97
C LYS A 152 -2.27 -14.19 -22.86
N THR A 153 -2.49 -13.33 -21.87
CA THR A 153 -3.79 -12.76 -21.53
C THR A 153 -3.78 -11.23 -21.52
N LYS A 154 -4.95 -10.62 -21.36
CA LYS A 154 -5.15 -9.17 -21.16
C LYS A 154 -5.96 -8.88 -19.88
N ALA A 155 -6.04 -9.85 -18.97
CA ALA A 155 -6.81 -9.77 -17.74
C ALA A 155 -6.27 -8.70 -16.79
N ALA A 156 -4.95 -8.62 -16.60
CA ALA A 156 -4.37 -7.60 -15.75
C ALA A 156 -4.40 -6.22 -16.46
N PRO A 157 -4.89 -5.14 -15.80
CA PRO A 157 -5.11 -3.87 -16.47
C PRO A 157 -3.80 -3.13 -16.76
N THR A 158 -3.54 -2.81 -18.03
CA THR A 158 -2.31 -2.12 -18.46
C THR A 158 -2.56 -0.79 -19.19
N THR A 159 -3.83 -0.50 -19.47
CA THR A 159 -4.29 0.71 -20.17
C THR A 159 -4.91 1.69 -19.19
N CYS A 160 -4.82 2.98 -19.51
CA CYS A 160 -5.22 4.05 -18.60
C CYS A 160 -6.68 3.91 -18.15
N ALA A 161 -7.60 3.61 -19.07
CA ALA A 161 -9.03 3.54 -18.78
C ALA A 161 -9.43 2.32 -17.94
N LYS A 162 -8.62 1.25 -17.92
CA LYS A 162 -8.89 0.06 -17.10
C LYS A 162 -8.53 0.28 -15.63
N CYS A 163 -7.57 1.16 -15.33
CA CYS A 163 -7.25 1.55 -13.96
C CYS A 163 -8.00 2.83 -13.53
N HIS A 164 -8.14 3.79 -14.45
CA HIS A 164 -8.83 5.06 -14.25
C HIS A 164 -10.14 5.09 -15.05
N PRO A 165 -11.21 4.46 -14.55
CA PRO A 165 -12.49 4.44 -15.26
C PRO A 165 -13.01 5.86 -15.45
N LYS A 166 -13.51 6.17 -16.65
CA LYS A 166 -14.11 7.50 -16.88
C LYS A 166 -15.23 7.71 -15.86
N LYS A 167 -15.31 8.90 -15.26
CA LYS A 167 -16.49 9.28 -14.49
C LYS A 167 -17.70 9.12 -15.41
N LYS A 168 -18.72 8.36 -14.96
CA LYS A 168 -20.00 8.35 -15.66
C LYS A 168 -20.50 9.80 -15.68
N LYS A 169 -20.91 10.26 -16.87
CA LYS A 169 -21.55 11.56 -17.02
C LYS A 169 -22.93 11.50 -16.38
#